data_AF-A0A7V3SJR5-F1
#
_entry.id   AF-A0A7V3SJR5-F1
#
_cell.length_a   1.000
_cell.length_b   1.000
_cell.length_c   1.000
_cell.angle_alpha   90.00
_cell.angle_beta   90.00
_cell.angle_gamma   90.00
#
_symmetry.space_group_name_H-M   'P 1'
#
loop_
_entity.id
_entity.type
_entity.pdbx_description
1 polymer ?
#
loop_
_entity_poly.entity_id
_entity_poly.type
_entity_poly.pdbx_seq_one_letter_code
_entity_poly.pdbx_strand_id
1 'polypeptide(L)'
;MRSDGHDGTGYRRWLARTVGGFRDDGFDADVAADLAGEVVLRLLQAEQAGRHITAPYWRCVMRSVKNDYLRRLSATRATNERIIARINAEPAEDPEQRAVLHLWYEECLASLGADEAQIVRMHLEEQYTFEEISQTVS
;
A
#
# COMPACT_ATOMS: atom_id res chain seq x y z
N MET A 1 -30.72 1.77 43.36
CA MET A 1 -29.83 2.50 42.44
C MET A 1 -30.31 2.20 41.03
N ARG A 2 -30.66 3.22 40.24
CA ARG A 2 -31.33 3.08 38.94
C ARG A 2 -30.32 2.68 37.87
N SER A 3 -30.69 1.68 37.06
CA SER A 3 -30.00 1.29 35.83
C SER A 3 -30.36 2.27 34.71
N ASP A 4 -29.55 3.31 34.52
CA ASP A 4 -29.73 4.31 33.44
C ASP A 4 -29.23 3.78 32.07
N GLY A 5 -29.61 2.55 31.70
CA GLY A 5 -28.92 1.82 30.61
C GLY A 5 -29.78 1.04 29.62
N HIS A 6 -31.11 1.20 29.60
CA HIS A 6 -31.96 0.37 28.72
C HIS A 6 -32.76 1.13 27.66
N ASP A 7 -32.70 2.45 27.71
CA ASP A 7 -33.14 3.36 26.69
C ASP A 7 -31.94 3.67 25.77
N GLY A 8 -32.06 3.40 24.45
CA GLY A 8 -30.97 3.53 23.47
C GLY A 8 -30.31 4.93 23.34
N THR A 9 -30.65 5.87 24.23
CA THR A 9 -30.05 7.18 24.44
C THR A 9 -28.63 7.09 25.02
N GLY A 10 -28.34 6.10 25.88
CA GLY A 10 -27.01 5.88 26.45
C GLY A 10 -25.97 5.49 25.40
N TYR A 11 -26.34 4.60 24.47
CA TYR A 11 -25.51 4.16 23.34
C TYR A 11 -25.13 5.33 22.42
N ARG A 12 -26.09 6.17 22.03
CA ARG A 12 -25.83 7.33 21.15
C ARG A 12 -24.84 8.30 21.78
N ARG A 13 -24.92 8.49 23.10
CA ARG A 13 -23.97 9.33 23.85
C ARG A 13 -22.55 8.75 23.81
N TRP A 14 -22.41 7.42 23.97
CA TRP A 14 -21.11 6.76 23.83
C TRP A 14 -20.57 6.82 22.42
N LEU A 15 -21.42 6.62 21.40
CA LEU A 15 -21.03 6.69 20.00
C LEU A 15 -20.47 8.08 19.65
N ALA A 16 -21.25 9.15 19.89
CA ALA A 16 -20.82 10.51 19.57
C ALA A 16 -19.52 10.91 20.30
N ARG A 17 -19.40 10.54 21.58
CA ARG A 17 -18.19 10.78 22.38
C ARG A 17 -16.97 10.02 21.82
N THR A 18 -17.18 8.79 21.38
CA THR A 18 -16.10 7.94 20.85
C THR A 18 -15.65 8.42 19.47
N VAL A 19 -16.59 8.81 18.60
CA VAL A 19 -16.29 9.44 17.30
C VAL A 19 -15.45 10.70 17.51
N GLY A 20 -15.87 11.59 18.42
CA GLY A 20 -15.10 12.79 18.77
C GLY A 20 -13.69 12.45 19.23
N GLY A 21 -13.53 11.46 20.12
CA GLY A 21 -12.20 11.05 20.57
C GLY A 21 -11.28 10.51 19.47
N PHE A 22 -11.80 9.76 18.50
CA PHE A 22 -11.01 9.33 17.34
C PHE A 22 -10.71 10.46 16.36
N ARG A 23 -11.63 11.42 16.22
CA ARG A 23 -11.40 12.63 15.42
C ARG A 23 -10.28 13.48 16.00
N ASP A 24 -10.26 13.66 17.32
CA ASP A 24 -9.21 14.38 18.04
C ASP A 24 -7.84 13.66 17.91
N ASP A 25 -7.85 12.34 17.79
CA ASP A 25 -6.66 11.51 17.52
C ASP A 25 -6.18 11.58 16.05
N GLY A 26 -6.86 12.32 15.18
CA GLY A 26 -6.48 12.57 13.79
C GLY A 26 -7.02 11.57 12.76
N PHE A 27 -7.97 10.70 13.13
CA PHE A 27 -8.61 9.81 12.17
C PHE A 27 -9.63 10.56 11.29
N ASP A 28 -9.75 10.10 10.04
CA ASP A 28 -10.78 10.55 9.10
C ASP A 28 -12.18 10.25 9.62
N ALA A 29 -13.18 11.01 9.16
CA ALA A 29 -14.54 10.91 9.68
C ALA A 29 -15.13 9.50 9.56
N ASP A 30 -14.94 8.86 8.40
CA ASP A 30 -15.46 7.52 8.13
C ASP A 30 -14.76 6.47 9.00
N VAL A 31 -13.42 6.53 9.08
CA VAL A 31 -12.63 5.64 9.94
C VAL A 31 -12.99 5.84 11.41
N ALA A 32 -13.16 7.08 11.86
CA ALA A 32 -13.56 7.38 13.22
C ALA A 32 -14.96 6.83 13.56
N ALA A 33 -15.89 6.88 12.61
CA ALA A 33 -17.23 6.30 12.76
C ALA A 33 -17.18 4.77 12.88
N ASP A 34 -16.39 4.10 12.04
CA ASP A 34 -16.22 2.65 12.07
C ASP A 34 -15.57 2.18 13.37
N LEU A 35 -14.47 2.83 13.78
CA LEU A 35 -13.80 2.52 15.04
C LEU A 35 -14.71 2.78 16.25
N ALA A 36 -15.52 3.83 16.20
CA ALA A 36 -16.50 4.09 17.24
C ALA A 36 -17.57 3.00 17.30
N GLY A 37 -18.06 2.52 16.16
CA GLY A 37 -18.98 1.39 16.08
C GLY A 37 -18.42 0.15 16.79
N GLU A 38 -17.18 -0.22 16.49
CA GLU A 38 -16.49 -1.35 17.13
C GLU A 38 -16.34 -1.18 18.65
N VAL A 39 -15.98 0.03 19.11
CA VAL A 39 -15.89 0.32 20.55
C VAL A 39 -17.24 0.09 21.22
N VAL A 40 -18.33 0.60 20.65
CA VAL A 40 -19.63 0.45 21.30
C VAL A 40 -20.12 -0.99 21.26
N LEU A 41 -19.83 -1.76 20.20
CA LEU A 41 -20.10 -3.21 20.17
C LEU A 41 -19.38 -3.94 21.33
N ARG A 42 -18.10 -3.64 21.57
CA ARG A 42 -17.35 -4.25 22.69
C ARG A 42 -17.89 -3.82 24.06
N LEU A 43 -18.35 -2.58 24.20
CA LEU A 43 -19.00 -2.13 25.44
C LEU A 43 -20.32 -2.84 25.69
N LEU A 44 -21.16 -3.02 24.66
CA LEU A 44 -22.42 -3.75 24.76
C LEU A 44 -22.18 -5.21 25.17
N GLN A 45 -21.19 -5.88 24.55
CA GLN A 45 -20.82 -7.24 24.92
C GLN A 45 -20.33 -7.33 26.38
N ALA A 46 -19.56 -6.34 26.84
CA ALA A 46 -19.08 -6.28 28.22
C ALA A 46 -20.25 -6.10 29.21
N GLU A 47 -21.21 -5.22 28.89
CA GLU A 47 -22.41 -5.00 29.70
C GLU A 47 -23.30 -6.25 29.75
N GLN A 48 -23.50 -6.93 28.62
CA GLN A 48 -24.21 -8.22 28.56
C GLN A 48 -23.52 -9.30 29.39
N ALA A 49 -22.20 -9.25 29.53
CA ALA A 49 -21.43 -10.11 30.42
C ALA A 49 -21.45 -9.66 31.90
N GLY A 50 -22.28 -8.67 32.26
CA GLY A 50 -22.44 -8.16 33.62
C GLY A 50 -21.32 -7.21 34.07
N ARG A 51 -20.48 -6.70 33.16
CA ARG A 51 -19.42 -5.74 33.51
C ARG A 51 -19.99 -4.33 33.63
N HIS A 52 -19.54 -3.61 34.65
CA HIS A 52 -19.89 -2.20 34.82
C HIS A 52 -19.05 -1.31 33.90
N ILE A 53 -19.71 -0.57 33.01
CA ILE A 53 -19.03 0.32 32.07
C ILE A 53 -18.69 1.64 32.76
N THR A 54 -17.40 1.86 32.99
CA THR A 54 -16.86 3.09 33.59
C THR A 54 -16.11 3.91 32.55
N ALA A 55 -15.88 5.20 32.81
CA ALA A 55 -15.08 6.04 31.92
C ALA A 55 -13.64 5.50 31.70
N PRO A 56 -12.92 4.98 32.71
CA PRO A 56 -11.65 4.29 32.48
C PRO A 56 -11.77 3.05 31.60
N TYR A 57 -12.81 2.23 31.81
CA TYR A 57 -13.04 1.05 30.99
C TYR A 57 -13.26 1.42 29.51
N TRP A 58 -14.10 2.42 29.26
CA TRP A 58 -14.31 2.97 27.91
C TRP A 58 -13.00 3.42 27.25
N ARG A 59 -12.15 4.17 27.95
CA ARG A 59 -10.83 4.59 27.41
C ARG A 59 -9.93 3.41 27.07
N CYS A 60 -9.96 2.35 27.89
CA CYS A 60 -9.20 1.12 27.61
C CYS A 60 -9.70 0.44 26.34
N VAL A 61 -11.03 0.33 26.16
CA VAL A 61 -11.62 -0.25 24.96
C VAL A 61 -11.27 0.59 23.72
N MET A 62 -11.40 1.92 23.78
CA MET A 62 -10.97 2.81 22.70
C MET A 62 -9.52 2.57 22.30
N ARG A 63 -8.61 2.52 23.29
CA ARG A 63 -7.18 2.29 23.04
C ARG A 63 -6.91 0.91 22.44
N SER A 64 -7.64 -0.11 22.89
CA SER A 64 -7.53 -1.46 22.33
C SER A 64 -7.94 -1.47 20.86
N VAL A 65 -9.10 -0.87 20.53
CA VAL A 65 -9.60 -0.79 19.15
C VAL A 65 -8.64 -0.01 18.26
N LYS A 66 -8.11 1.12 18.75
CA LYS A 66 -7.07 1.91 18.06
C LYS A 66 -5.84 1.06 17.74
N ASN A 67 -5.31 0.35 18.73
CA ASN A 67 -4.12 -0.48 18.56
C ASN A 67 -4.35 -1.64 17.58
N ASP A 68 -5.53 -2.28 17.65
CA ASP A 68 -5.91 -3.34 16.72
C ASP A 68 -5.98 -2.83 15.29
N TYR A 69 -6.58 -1.64 15.09
CA TYR A 69 -6.63 -0.97 13.79
C TYR A 69 -5.25 -0.64 13.25
N LEU A 70 -4.39 0.00 14.05
CA LEU A 70 -3.04 0.39 13.62
C LEU A 70 -2.17 -0.82 13.26
N ARG A 71 -2.27 -1.92 14.03
CA ARG A 71 -1.60 -3.19 13.69
C ARG A 71 -2.08 -3.73 12.36
N ARG A 72 -3.40 -3.78 12.13
CA ARG A 72 -3.97 -4.26 10.86
C ARG A 72 -3.55 -3.37 9.69
N LEU A 73 -3.62 -2.05 9.85
CA LEU A 73 -3.18 -1.09 8.85
C LEU A 73 -1.72 -1.29 8.47
N SER A 74 -0.83 -1.51 9.46
CA SER A 74 0.59 -1.77 9.21
C SER A 74 0.81 -3.06 8.40
N ALA A 75 0.06 -4.13 8.71
CA ALA A 75 0.13 -5.39 7.99
C ALA A 75 -0.43 -5.29 6.56
N THR A 76 -1.52 -4.54 6.38
CA THR A 76 -2.11 -4.29 5.06
C THR A 76 -1.18 -3.45 4.20
N ARG A 77 -0.54 -2.40 4.74
CA ARG A 77 0.47 -1.60 3.99
C ARG A 77 1.63 -2.48 3.52
N ALA A 78 2.21 -3.28 4.41
CA ALA A 78 3.28 -4.20 4.05
C ALA A 78 2.85 -5.20 2.96
N THR A 79 1.61 -5.68 3.00
CA THR A 79 1.05 -6.56 1.96
C THR A 79 0.88 -5.83 0.63
N ASN A 80 0.31 -4.62 0.64
CA ASN A 80 0.10 -3.82 -0.56
C ASN A 80 1.44 -3.42 -1.21
N GLU A 81 2.43 -3.04 -0.42
CA GLU A 81 3.79 -2.74 -0.91
C GLU A 81 4.40 -3.95 -1.61
N ARG A 82 4.25 -5.17 -1.06
CA ARG A 82 4.71 -6.40 -1.71
C ARG A 82 3.97 -6.69 -3.01
N ILE A 83 2.65 -6.47 -3.05
CA ILE A 83 1.85 -6.67 -4.27
C ILE A 83 2.29 -5.69 -5.35
N ILE A 84 2.41 -4.40 -5.01
CA ILE A 84 2.87 -3.35 -5.92
C ILE A 84 4.27 -3.66 -6.42
N ALA A 85 5.20 -4.05 -5.53
CA ALA A 85 6.55 -4.44 -5.92
C ALA A 85 6.56 -5.64 -6.87
N ARG A 86 5.65 -6.60 -6.70
CA ARG A 86 5.50 -7.75 -7.61
C ARG A 86 4.90 -7.35 -8.96
N ILE A 87 3.92 -6.45 -8.97
CA ILE A 87 3.30 -5.94 -10.21
C ILE A 87 4.32 -5.13 -11.01
N ASN A 88 5.12 -4.31 -10.32
CA ASN A 88 6.11 -3.42 -10.92
C ASN A 88 7.48 -4.09 -11.13
N ALA A 89 7.66 -5.33 -10.68
CA ALA A 89 8.88 -6.07 -10.99
C ALA A 89 8.88 -6.30 -12.49
N GLU A 90 9.82 -5.68 -13.20
CA GLU A 90 10.09 -6.01 -14.59
C GLU A 90 10.35 -7.53 -14.66
N PRO A 91 9.71 -8.24 -15.60
CA PRO A 91 10.02 -9.64 -15.80
C PRO A 91 11.52 -9.74 -16.02
N ALA A 92 12.20 -10.60 -15.25
CA ALA A 92 13.59 -10.91 -15.53
C ALA A 92 13.67 -11.33 -16.99
N GLU A 93 14.48 -10.62 -17.80
CA GLU A 93 14.70 -10.98 -19.20
C GLU A 93 15.05 -12.46 -19.25
N ASP A 94 14.25 -13.24 -19.96
CA ASP A 94 14.52 -14.65 -20.16
C ASP A 94 15.86 -14.77 -20.93
N PRO A 95 16.88 -15.43 -20.38
CA PRO A 95 18.17 -15.58 -21.06
C PRO A 95 18.02 -16.25 -22.43
N GLU A 96 17.03 -17.11 -22.64
CA GLU A 96 16.73 -17.69 -23.96
C GLU A 96 16.18 -16.64 -24.93
N GLN A 97 15.22 -15.82 -24.48
CA GLN A 97 14.67 -14.73 -25.28
C GLN A 97 15.75 -13.69 -25.65
N ARG A 98 16.65 -13.38 -24.70
CA ARG A 98 17.79 -12.50 -24.95
C ARG A 98 18.75 -13.08 -25.99
N ALA A 99 19.03 -14.39 -25.94
CA ALA A 99 19.86 -15.05 -26.93
C ALA A 99 19.22 -15.05 -28.33
N VAL A 100 17.90 -15.26 -28.43
CA VAL A 100 17.15 -15.19 -29.68
C VAL A 100 17.19 -13.78 -30.27
N LEU A 101 16.96 -12.75 -29.45
CA LEU A 101 17.02 -11.36 -29.89
C LEU A 101 18.43 -10.95 -30.34
N HIS A 102 19.47 -11.42 -29.64
CA HIS A 102 20.85 -11.19 -30.05
C HIS A 102 21.17 -11.86 -31.40
N LEU A 103 20.69 -13.08 -31.63
CA LEU A 103 20.88 -13.75 -32.92
C LEU A 103 20.19 -12.98 -34.05
N TRP A 104 18.95 -12.55 -33.83
CA TRP A 104 18.20 -11.74 -34.80
C TRP A 104 18.87 -10.39 -35.06
N TYR A 105 19.39 -9.74 -34.03
CA TYR A 105 20.15 -8.49 -34.16
C TYR A 105 21.40 -8.67 -35.03
N GLU A 106 22.17 -9.74 -34.81
CA GLU A 106 23.34 -10.07 -35.64
C GLU A 106 22.95 -10.38 -37.10
N GLU A 107 21.82 -11.07 -37.33
CA GLU A 107 21.28 -11.29 -38.68
C GLU A 107 20.89 -9.98 -39.37
N CYS A 108 20.27 -9.05 -38.64
CA CYS A 108 19.95 -7.72 -39.16
C CYS A 108 21.21 -6.93 -39.50
N LEU A 109 22.23 -6.93 -38.65
CA LEU A 109 23.51 -6.28 -38.94
C LEU A 109 24.19 -6.85 -40.17
N ALA A 110 24.14 -8.17 -40.36
CA ALA A 110 24.71 -8.84 -41.53
C ALA A 110 23.99 -8.49 -42.85
N SER A 111 22.76 -7.98 -42.78
CA SER A 111 22.00 -7.51 -43.95
C SER A 111 22.31 -6.07 -44.38
N LEU A 112 23.04 -5.31 -43.54
CA LEU A 112 23.44 -3.93 -43.81
C LEU A 112 24.79 -3.86 -44.55
N GLY A 113 25.08 -2.70 -45.14
CA GLY A 113 26.44 -2.40 -45.61
C GLY A 113 27.43 -2.31 -44.43
N ALA A 114 28.73 -2.52 -44.69
CA ALA A 114 29.75 -2.54 -43.64
C ALA A 114 29.78 -1.23 -42.81
N ASP A 115 29.64 -0.09 -43.47
CA ASP A 115 29.64 1.23 -42.81
C ASP A 115 28.36 1.45 -42.00
N GLU A 116 27.21 1.00 -42.51
CA GLU A 116 25.92 1.09 -41.83
C GLU A 116 25.88 0.21 -40.58
N ALA A 117 26.38 -1.03 -40.68
CA ALA A 117 26.51 -1.94 -39.54
C ALA A 117 27.43 -1.35 -38.46
N GLN A 118 28.55 -0.75 -38.85
CA GLN A 118 29.48 -0.11 -37.92
C GLN A 118 28.83 1.07 -37.18
N ILE A 119 28.08 1.93 -37.88
CA ILE A 119 27.35 3.05 -37.27
C ILE A 119 26.31 2.55 -36.25
N VAL A 120 25.57 1.49 -36.59
CA VAL A 120 24.56 0.90 -35.69
C VAL A 120 25.21 0.35 -34.42
N ARG A 121 26.35 -0.37 -34.52
CA ARG A 121 27.08 -0.86 -33.35
C ARG A 121 27.58 0.27 -32.47
N MET A 122 28.22 1.28 -33.05
CA MET A 122 28.74 2.43 -32.28
C MET A 122 27.63 3.16 -31.52
N HIS A 123 26.44 3.29 -32.11
CA HIS A 123 25.33 3.96 -31.46
C HIS A 123 24.65 3.10 -30.39
N LEU A 124 24.34 1.84 -30.69
CA LEU A 124 23.50 1.00 -29.82
C LEU A 124 24.29 0.19 -28.79
N GLU A 125 25.51 -0.26 -29.11
CA GLU A 125 26.34 -1.05 -28.20
C GLU A 125 27.32 -0.18 -27.43
N GLU A 126 27.97 0.76 -28.12
CA GLU A 126 29.01 1.60 -27.53
C GLU A 126 28.49 2.95 -27.02
N GLN A 127 27.21 3.28 -27.28
CA GLN A 127 26.50 4.49 -26.83
C GLN A 127 27.09 5.82 -27.34
N TYR A 128 27.74 5.80 -28.50
CA TYR A 128 28.24 7.02 -29.13
C TYR A 128 27.06 7.85 -29.64
N THR A 129 27.18 9.17 -29.52
CA THR A 129 26.29 10.12 -30.18
C THR A 129 26.59 10.18 -31.68
N PHE A 130 25.61 10.56 -32.51
CA PHE A 130 25.83 10.71 -33.95
C PHE A 130 26.94 11.71 -34.30
N GLU A 131 27.18 12.71 -33.45
CA GLU A 131 28.29 13.65 -33.61
C GLU A 131 29.64 12.95 -33.45
N GLU A 132 29.84 12.15 -32.40
CA GLU A 132 31.06 11.37 -32.17
C GLU A 132 31.28 10.31 -33.27
N ILE A 133 30.20 9.67 -33.74
CA ILE A 133 30.26 8.72 -34.85
C ILE A 133 30.76 9.43 -36.12
N SER A 134 30.23 10.61 -36.44
CA SER A 134 30.64 11.36 -37.64
C SER A 134 32.13 11.73 -37.65
N GLN A 135 32.73 11.95 -36.48
CA GLN A 135 34.15 12.26 -36.33
C GLN A 135 35.04 11.01 -36.43
N THR A 136 34.48 9.82 -36.17
CA THR A 136 35.23 8.56 -36.11
C THR A 136 35.25 7.81 -37.45
N VAL A 137 34.19 7.96 -38.26
CA VAL A 137 34.00 7.25 -39.54
C VAL A 137 34.33 8.14 -40.76
N SER A 138 34.87 9.35 -40.54
CA SER A 138 35.39 10.25 -41.60
C SER A 138 36.80 9.85 -42.06
#